data_AF-A0A820BB19-F1
#
_entry.id   AF-A0A820BB19-F1
#
_cell.length_a   1.000
_cell.length_b   1.000
_cell.length_c   1.000
_cell.angle_alpha   90.00
_cell.angle_beta   90.00
_cell.angle_gamma   90.00
#
_symmetry.space_group_name_H-M   'P 1'
#
loop_
_entity.id
_entity.type
_entity.pdbx_description
1 polymer ?
#
loop_
_entity_poly.entity_id
_entity_poly.type
_entity_poly.pdbx_seq_one_letter_code
_entity_poly.pdbx_strand_id
1 'polypeptide(L)'
;MMEKMGYDKNRGLSLNAQGPTKIIEESKQKGRRGLGFTFKNFDDETTEWDFDNDPAPIEEEEEEVRWRPPNNHIEVPLNLDEMREWIKLGPKKKVIDDEIEFCDEDILKEMLNGKVNYFFRK
;
A
#
# COMPACT_ATOMS: atom_id res chain seq x y z
N MET A 1 28.82 -37.13 -1.55
CA MET A 1 28.43 -37.94 -2.72
C MET A 1 29.15 -37.47 -3.99
N MET A 2 29.01 -36.20 -4.37
CA MET A 2 29.74 -35.58 -5.50
C MET A 2 31.28 -35.66 -5.38
N GLU A 3 31.83 -35.38 -4.21
CA GLU A 3 33.30 -35.46 -3.97
C GLU A 3 33.84 -36.88 -4.20
N LYS A 4 33.04 -37.93 -3.91
CA LYS A 4 33.43 -39.33 -4.17
C LYS A 4 33.45 -39.69 -5.66
N MET A 5 32.87 -38.84 -6.52
CA MET A 5 32.86 -38.98 -7.98
C MET A 5 33.91 -38.09 -8.67
N GLY A 6 34.82 -37.47 -7.91
CA GLY A 6 35.90 -36.62 -8.44
C GLY A 6 35.48 -35.17 -8.72
N TYR A 7 34.36 -34.71 -8.18
CA TYR A 7 33.95 -33.31 -8.26
C TYR A 7 34.87 -32.40 -7.43
N ASP A 8 35.33 -31.29 -8.03
CA ASP A 8 36.09 -30.23 -7.39
C ASP A 8 35.26 -28.94 -7.38
N LYS A 9 35.07 -28.34 -6.21
CA LYS A 9 34.26 -27.12 -6.01
C LYS A 9 34.79 -25.92 -6.80
N ASN A 10 36.07 -25.93 -7.15
CA ASN A 10 36.72 -24.85 -7.92
C ASN A 10 36.66 -25.06 -9.44
N ARG A 11 36.10 -26.18 -9.91
CA ARG A 11 36.05 -26.53 -11.33
C ARG A 11 34.62 -26.81 -11.79
N GLY A 12 34.33 -26.40 -13.02
CA GLY A 12 33.06 -26.68 -13.67
C GLY A 12 32.86 -28.17 -13.92
N LEU A 13 31.60 -28.62 -13.91
CA LEU A 13 31.27 -29.97 -14.37
C LEU A 13 31.37 -30.04 -15.91
N SER A 14 32.48 -30.56 -16.43
CA SER A 14 32.63 -31.07 -17.80
C SER A 14 33.96 -31.80 -17.96
N LEU A 15 34.19 -32.49 -19.09
CA LEU A 15 35.46 -33.14 -19.42
C LEU A 15 36.67 -32.19 -19.30
N ASN A 16 36.49 -30.92 -19.68
CA ASN A 16 37.52 -29.88 -19.67
C ASN A 16 37.31 -28.84 -18.55
N ALA A 17 36.50 -29.13 -17.54
CA ALA A 17 36.20 -28.24 -16.41
C ALA A 17 35.57 -26.87 -16.78
N GLN A 18 34.85 -26.79 -17.90
CA GLN A 18 34.26 -25.56 -18.46
C GLN A 18 32.82 -25.27 -17.98
N GLY A 19 32.21 -26.18 -17.22
CA GLY A 19 30.87 -25.97 -16.69
C GLY A 19 30.78 -24.80 -15.70
N PRO A 20 29.59 -24.26 -15.44
CA PRO A 20 29.41 -23.23 -14.43
C PRO A 20 29.70 -23.79 -13.03
N THR A 21 30.49 -23.06 -12.23
CA THR A 21 30.79 -23.42 -10.83
C THR A 21 29.71 -22.93 -9.86
N LYS A 22 28.92 -21.94 -10.29
CA LYS A 22 27.81 -21.36 -9.54
C LYS A 22 26.52 -21.49 -10.34
N ILE A 23 25.41 -21.54 -9.61
CA ILE A 23 24.07 -21.48 -10.19
C ILE A 23 23.95 -20.14 -10.91
N ILE A 24 23.44 -20.18 -12.14
CA ILE A 24 23.12 -18.98 -12.92
C ILE A 24 21.80 -18.46 -12.36
N GLU A 25 21.80 -17.22 -11.86
CA GLU A 25 20.59 -16.60 -11.36
C GLU A 25 19.55 -16.43 -12.48
N GLU A 26 18.29 -16.66 -12.14
CA GLU A 26 17.17 -16.48 -13.07
C GLU A 26 16.92 -14.99 -13.35
N SER A 27 16.25 -14.71 -14.47
CA SER A 27 15.83 -13.36 -14.83
C SER A 27 14.84 -12.82 -13.79
N LYS A 28 15.19 -11.71 -13.13
CA LYS A 28 14.32 -11.01 -12.15
C LYS A 28 13.20 -10.20 -12.82
N GLN A 29 12.79 -10.55 -14.04
CA GLN A 29 11.78 -9.80 -14.79
C GLN A 29 10.40 -9.95 -14.14
N LYS A 30 9.90 -8.88 -13.53
CA LYS A 30 8.55 -8.81 -12.98
C LYS A 30 7.52 -8.54 -14.09
N GLY A 31 6.67 -9.53 -14.38
CA GLY A 31 5.51 -9.41 -15.27
C GLY A 31 5.84 -9.11 -16.74
N ARG A 32 4.90 -8.47 -17.44
CA ARG A 32 4.99 -8.13 -18.89
C ARG A 32 5.73 -6.81 -19.16
N ARG A 33 6.78 -6.52 -18.39
CA ARG A 33 7.64 -5.35 -18.62
C ARG A 33 8.56 -5.61 -19.81
N GLY A 34 8.92 -4.55 -20.54
CA GLY A 34 9.88 -4.64 -21.62
C GLY A 34 11.24 -5.12 -21.12
N LEU A 35 11.93 -5.94 -21.92
CA LEU A 35 13.27 -6.42 -21.62
C LEU A 35 14.22 -5.22 -21.41
N GLY A 36 14.88 -5.14 -20.24
CA GLY A 36 15.76 -4.02 -19.88
C GLY A 36 15.10 -2.86 -19.13
N PHE A 37 13.79 -2.91 -18.88
CA PHE A 37 13.09 -1.91 -18.07
C PHE A 37 13.40 -2.09 -16.57
N THR A 38 14.28 -1.26 -16.04
CA THR A 38 14.60 -1.18 -14.60
C THR A 38 13.97 0.09 -14.03
N PHE A 39 13.19 -0.04 -12.95
CA PHE A 39 12.56 1.09 -12.26
C PHE A 39 13.18 1.21 -10.88
N LYS A 40 13.93 2.29 -10.63
CA LYS A 40 14.77 2.48 -9.43
C LYS A 40 13.99 2.65 -8.12
N ASN A 41 12.67 2.85 -8.19
CA ASN A 41 11.85 3.33 -7.07
C ASN A 41 10.83 2.30 -6.59
N PHE A 42 11.11 1.00 -6.76
CA PHE A 42 10.21 -0.08 -6.35
C PHE A 42 10.94 -1.13 -5.49
N ASP A 43 12.07 -0.76 -4.90
CA ASP A 43 12.86 -1.68 -4.08
C ASP A 43 12.63 -1.52 -2.58
N ASP A 44 12.12 -0.40 -2.04
CA ASP A 44 11.77 -0.33 -0.62
C ASP A 44 10.71 0.75 -0.38
N GLU A 45 9.77 0.47 0.54
CA GLU A 45 8.61 1.28 0.96
C GLU A 45 7.33 1.16 0.11
N THR A 46 7.02 -0.05 -0.34
CA THR A 46 5.61 -0.48 -0.34
C THR A 46 5.28 -0.98 1.06
N THR A 47 4.39 -0.29 1.78
CA THR A 47 3.64 -0.93 2.87
C THR A 47 2.85 -2.08 2.23
N GLU A 48 3.47 -3.25 2.16
CA GLU A 48 2.83 -4.47 1.70
C GLU A 48 1.79 -4.83 2.76
N TRP A 49 0.53 -4.53 2.45
CA TRP A 49 -0.58 -5.05 3.24
C TRP A 49 -0.60 -6.57 3.06
N ASP A 50 -0.23 -7.27 4.11
CA ASP A 50 -0.20 -8.72 4.13
C ASP A 50 -1.62 -9.25 4.35
N PHE A 51 -2.30 -9.57 3.25
CA PHE A 51 -3.65 -10.13 3.27
C PHE A 51 -3.72 -11.52 3.94
N ASP A 52 -2.59 -12.22 4.10
CA ASP A 52 -2.55 -13.49 4.83
C ASP A 52 -2.45 -13.26 6.36
N ASN A 53 -2.04 -12.06 6.78
CA ASN A 53 -2.09 -11.57 8.17
C ASN A 53 -3.29 -10.64 8.43
N ASP A 54 -4.20 -10.46 7.46
CA ASP A 54 -5.48 -9.82 7.70
C ASP A 54 -6.25 -10.74 8.65
N PRO A 55 -6.50 -10.35 9.92
CA PRO A 55 -7.21 -11.22 10.82
C PRO A 55 -8.57 -11.51 10.21
N ALA A 56 -8.77 -12.75 9.73
CA ALA A 56 -10.08 -13.24 9.34
C ALA A 56 -11.02 -12.83 10.47
N PRO A 57 -12.18 -12.19 10.20
CA PRO A 57 -12.99 -11.54 11.23
C PRO A 57 -13.19 -12.53 12.36
N ILE A 58 -12.41 -12.33 13.43
CA ILE A 58 -12.38 -13.26 14.54
C ILE A 58 -13.75 -13.04 15.17
N GLU A 59 -14.58 -14.08 15.22
CA GLU A 59 -15.95 -14.00 15.76
C GLU A 59 -16.00 -13.48 17.21
N GLU A 60 -14.84 -13.24 17.83
CA GLU A 60 -14.62 -12.92 19.24
C GLU A 60 -13.89 -11.58 19.49
N GLU A 61 -13.49 -10.80 18.47
CA GLU A 61 -12.97 -9.44 18.72
C GLU A 61 -14.12 -8.46 18.92
N GLU A 62 -14.37 -8.08 20.18
CA GLU A 62 -15.37 -7.07 20.53
C GLU A 62 -14.98 -5.70 19.95
N GLU A 63 -15.75 -5.20 18.98
CA GLU A 63 -15.56 -3.86 18.42
C GLU A 63 -15.74 -2.78 19.51
N GLU A 64 -14.74 -1.92 19.67
CA GLU A 64 -14.84 -0.80 20.62
C GLU A 64 -15.77 0.29 20.06
N VAL A 65 -16.95 0.46 20.66
CA VAL A 65 -17.87 1.53 20.29
C VAL A 65 -17.42 2.85 20.92
N ARG A 66 -16.88 3.76 20.10
CA ARG A 66 -16.53 5.12 20.51
C ARG A 66 -17.65 6.10 20.19
N TRP A 67 -18.37 6.52 21.23
CA TRP A 67 -19.41 7.54 21.12
C TRP A 67 -18.81 8.95 21.11
N ARG A 68 -19.41 9.85 20.32
CA ARG A 68 -19.14 11.29 20.45
C ARG A 68 -19.49 11.73 21.88
N PRO A 69 -18.68 12.59 22.52
CA PRO A 69 -19.01 13.14 23.83
C PRO A 69 -20.41 13.79 23.84
N PRO A 70 -21.12 13.76 24.97
CA PRO A 70 -22.41 14.42 25.09
C PRO A 70 -22.27 15.90 24.76
N ASN A 71 -23.20 16.40 23.96
CA ASN A 71 -23.19 17.80 23.57
C ASN A 71 -23.72 18.65 24.72
N ASN A 72 -22.81 19.26 25.48
CA ASN A 72 -23.15 20.09 26.63
C ASN A 72 -23.41 21.57 26.26
N HIS A 73 -23.40 21.92 24.98
CA HIS A 73 -23.47 23.32 24.51
C HIS A 73 -24.81 23.73 23.90
N ILE A 74 -25.75 22.80 23.69
CA ILE A 74 -27.08 23.13 23.16
C ILE A 74 -28.05 23.26 24.33
N GLU A 75 -28.02 24.40 24.99
CA GLU A 75 -29.04 24.78 25.98
C GLU A 75 -30.31 25.34 25.31
N VAL A 76 -30.20 25.75 24.03
CA VAL A 76 -31.28 26.38 23.26
C VAL A 76 -31.43 25.66 21.91
N PRO A 77 -32.65 25.29 21.48
CA PRO A 77 -32.87 24.73 20.16
C PRO A 77 -32.42 25.72 19.08
N LEU A 78 -31.75 25.21 18.05
CA LEU A 78 -31.27 26.01 16.91
C LEU A 78 -32.42 26.82 16.28
N ASN A 79 -32.21 28.11 16.10
CA ASN A 79 -33.17 28.98 15.45
C ASN A 79 -33.05 28.87 13.92
N LEU A 80 -34.19 28.82 13.23
CA LEU A 80 -34.25 28.76 11.76
C LEU A 80 -33.57 29.97 11.10
N ASP A 81 -33.68 31.15 11.69
CA ASP A 81 -33.07 32.36 11.12
C ASP A 81 -31.53 32.30 11.19
N GLU A 82 -30.98 31.80 12.30
CA GLU A 82 -29.52 31.59 12.45
C GLU A 82 -29.00 30.55 11.47
N MET A 83 -29.73 29.43 11.31
CA MET A 83 -29.34 28.36 10.37
C MET A 83 -29.34 28.83 8.91
N ARG A 84 -30.19 29.79 8.55
CA ARG A 84 -30.22 30.36 7.19
C ARG A 84 -28.95 31.14 6.87
N GLU A 85 -28.34 31.78 7.86
CA GLU A 85 -27.09 32.53 7.70
C GLU A 85 -25.87 31.61 7.51
N TRP A 86 -25.97 30.32 7.87
CA TRP A 86 -24.87 29.36 7.74
C TRP A 86 -24.63 28.88 6.31
N ILE A 87 -25.58 29.10 5.40
CA ILE A 87 -25.46 28.67 4.00
C ILE A 87 -24.45 29.56 3.29
N LYS A 88 -23.32 28.96 2.88
CA LYS A 88 -22.29 29.61 2.07
C LYS A 88 -22.39 29.12 0.62
N LEU A 89 -22.67 30.03 -0.31
CA LEU A 89 -22.68 29.75 -1.75
C LEU A 89 -21.29 30.00 -2.35
N GLY A 90 -20.79 29.05 -3.12
CA GLY A 90 -19.48 29.12 -3.75
C GLY A 90 -19.44 28.43 -5.11
N PRO A 91 -18.32 28.54 -5.85
CA PRO A 91 -18.12 27.81 -7.09
C PRO A 91 -18.11 26.29 -6.85
N LYS A 92 -18.50 25.52 -7.87
CA LYS A 92 -18.48 24.05 -7.79
C LYS A 92 -17.04 23.55 -7.66
N LYS A 93 -16.70 23.01 -6.48
CA LYS A 93 -15.43 22.32 -6.22
C LYS A 93 -15.50 20.87 -6.73
N LYS A 94 -14.46 20.41 -7.43
CA LYS A 94 -14.35 19.04 -8.00
C LYS A 94 -13.06 18.31 -7.59
N VAL A 95 -12.25 18.94 -6.77
CA VAL A 95 -10.94 18.44 -6.30
C VAL A 95 -11.06 18.27 -4.78
N ILE A 96 -10.53 17.17 -4.25
CA ILE A 96 -10.62 16.82 -2.81
C ILE A 96 -9.27 16.95 -2.09
N ASP A 97 -8.18 17.05 -2.85
CA ASP A 97 -6.78 16.95 -2.37
C ASP A 97 -6.41 18.01 -1.31
N ASP A 98 -7.18 19.10 -1.23
CA ASP A 98 -7.01 20.23 -0.33
C ASP A 98 -8.03 20.27 0.83
N GLU A 99 -8.84 19.22 1.02
CA GLU A 99 -9.81 19.10 2.13
C GLU A 99 -9.13 18.72 3.46
N ILE A 100 -8.38 19.70 3.94
CA ILE A 100 -7.54 19.82 5.15
C ILE A 100 -8.12 19.70 6.55
N GLU A 101 -9.39 20.12 6.68
CA GLU A 101 -9.84 20.81 7.90
C GLU A 101 -10.00 19.84 9.08
N PHE A 102 -10.28 18.58 8.78
CA PHE A 102 -10.55 17.53 9.76
C PHE A 102 -9.71 16.26 9.52
N CYS A 103 -8.69 16.33 8.67
CA CYS A 103 -7.84 15.21 8.30
C CYS A 103 -6.43 15.71 7.97
N ASP A 104 -5.41 14.98 8.41
CA ASP A 104 -4.03 15.34 8.09
C ASP A 104 -3.73 15.18 6.59
N GLU A 105 -2.96 16.13 6.05
CA GLU A 105 -2.65 16.22 4.61
C GLU A 105 -1.95 14.95 4.09
N ASP A 106 -1.01 14.42 4.88
CA ASP A 106 -0.24 13.22 4.49
C ASP A 106 -1.13 11.98 4.44
N ILE A 107 -2.04 11.82 5.41
CA ILE A 107 -3.02 10.72 5.45
C ILE A 107 -3.97 10.81 4.24
N LEU A 108 -4.47 12.00 3.93
CA LEU A 108 -5.34 12.23 2.78
C LEU A 108 -4.64 11.85 1.47
N LYS A 109 -3.39 12.28 1.29
CA LYS A 109 -2.59 11.96 0.10
C LYS A 109 -2.31 10.47 -0.02
N GLU A 110 -1.91 9.81 1.06
CA GLU A 110 -1.68 8.36 1.07
C GLU A 110 -2.95 7.58 0.70
N MET A 111 -4.10 7.97 1.25
CA MET A 111 -5.39 7.34 0.98
C MET A 111 -5.83 7.52 -0.48
N LEU A 112 -5.65 8.72 -1.05
CA LEU A 112 -5.93 9.01 -2.45
C LEU A 112 -5.00 8.20 -3.38
N ASN A 113 -3.70 8.17 -3.09
CA ASN A 113 -2.73 7.39 -3.84
C ASN A 113 -3.04 5.89 -3.77
N GLY A 114 -3.44 5.37 -2.61
CA GLY A 114 -3.87 3.99 -2.42
C GLY A 114 -5.05 3.63 -3.32
N LYS A 115 -6.08 4.48 -3.38
CA LYS A 115 -7.27 4.25 -4.24
C LYS A 115 -6.96 4.32 -5.73
N VAL A 116 -6.20 5.32 -6.16
CA VAL A 116 -5.84 5.49 -7.58
C VAL A 116 -5.02 4.31 -8.06
N ASN A 117 -4.01 3.89 -7.29
CA ASN A 117 -3.11 2.79 -7.66
C ASN A 117 -3.81 1.42 -7.63
N TYR A 118 -4.81 1.21 -6.76
CA TYR A 118 -5.60 -0.02 -6.74
C TYR A 118 -6.48 -0.18 -8.00
N PHE A 119 -6.96 0.93 -8.57
CA PHE A 119 -7.84 0.91 -9.74
C PHE A 119 -7.13 0.48 -11.03
N PHE A 120 -5.80 0.63 -11.11
CA PHE A 120 -4.98 0.18 -12.25
C PHE A 120 -4.42 -1.24 -12.11
N ARG A 121 -4.71 -1.93 -10.99
CA ARG A 121 -4.28 -3.31 -10.71
C ARG A 121 -5.32 -4.38 -11.08
N LYS A 122 -6.49 -4.02 -11.62
CA LYS A 122 -7.48 -4.95 -12.18
C LYS A 122 -7.41 -5.06 -13.69
#